data_AF-A0A3S1TD99-F1
#
_entry.id   AF-A0A3S1TD99-F1
#
_cell.length_a   1.000
_cell.length_b   1.000
_cell.length_c   1.000
_cell.angle_alpha   90.00
_cell.angle_beta   90.00
_cell.angle_gamma   90.00
#
_symmetry.space_group_name_H-M   'P 1'
#
loop_
_entity.id
_entity.type
_entity.pdbx_description
1 polymer ?
#
loop_
_entity_poly.entity_id
_entity_poly.type
_entity_poly.pdbx_seq_one_letter_code
_entity_poly.pdbx_strand_id
1 'polypeptide(L)'
;FGGPAGQIALMHKELVEERRWIGERRFLHALNYCMLLPGPEAQQLAIYIGWLLHRTAGGLVAGILFVLPGALVMLALSSLYVLYGDVPLVAALFFGVKAAVLAIVVEAVVRISRRALKNRVMVSIAVAAFIAIYALNVPFPLIVLLAGLTGWLGDRIAPALFSGSAHGKDDVADFKGAVDLMFERGELAHVKPTRWHAPRTVAIWLPLWLGPVLLIWWFTGSASVWTEIGRFFSLMAVVTFGGAYAVLAYVAQAAVQSFGWLAPGEMVDGLGLAETTPGPLILVLQFVGFIAAFRHSGSLDPLVAGSLGALRTLWG
;
A
#
# COMPACT_ATOMS: atom_id res chain seq x y z
N PHE A 1 -1.02 16.01 4.83
CA PHE A 1 -0.47 14.83 5.55
C PHE A 1 0.93 14.54 4.99
N GLY A 2 1.96 14.39 5.84
CA GLY A 2 3.38 14.39 5.43
C GLY A 2 3.89 13.15 4.67
N GLY A 3 3.01 12.43 3.96
CA GLY A 3 3.31 11.13 3.35
C GLY A 3 3.64 10.03 4.38
N PRO A 4 4.14 8.86 3.93
CA PRO A 4 4.49 7.74 4.80
C PRO A 4 5.48 8.12 5.91
N ALA A 5 6.47 8.96 5.59
CA ALA A 5 7.45 9.44 6.56
C ALA A 5 6.82 10.32 7.66
N GLY A 6 5.85 11.17 7.31
CA GLY A 6 5.12 11.98 8.27
C GLY A 6 4.23 11.14 9.20
N GLN A 7 3.62 10.08 8.68
CA GLN A 7 2.85 9.12 9.49
C GLN A 7 3.76 8.37 10.48
N ILE A 8 4.92 7.89 10.02
CA ILE A 8 5.90 7.20 10.87
C ILE A 8 6.45 8.15 11.94
N ALA A 9 6.75 9.41 11.59
CA ALA A 9 7.20 10.41 12.56
C ALA A 9 6.13 10.72 13.62
N LEU A 10 4.86 10.82 13.23
CA LEU A 10 3.76 10.98 14.18
C LEU A 10 3.61 9.75 15.09
N MET A 11 3.72 8.54 14.53
CA MET A 11 3.70 7.31 15.31
C MET A 11 4.87 7.25 16.29
N HIS A 12 6.07 7.65 15.88
CA HIS A 12 7.24 7.72 16.76
C HIS A 12 6.98 8.69 17.92
N LYS A 13 6.58 9.94 17.62
CA LYS A 13 6.23 10.94 18.64
C LYS A 13 5.20 10.41 19.64
N GLU A 14 4.10 9.85 19.14
CA GLU A 14 3.00 9.40 20.01
C GLU A 14 3.37 8.14 20.81
N LEU A 15 3.93 7.11 20.15
CA LEU A 15 4.11 5.79 20.74
C LEU A 15 5.41 5.66 21.53
N VAL A 16 6.45 6.39 21.13
CA VAL A 16 7.79 6.37 21.74
C VAL A 16 7.92 7.53 22.72
N GLU A 17 7.76 8.77 22.27
CA GLU A 17 8.07 9.94 23.11
C GLU A 17 6.98 10.23 24.16
N GLU A 18 5.72 10.36 23.72
CA GLU A 18 4.61 10.79 24.57
C GLU A 18 4.08 9.64 25.44
N ARG A 19 3.65 8.54 24.82
CA ARG A 19 3.02 7.41 25.54
C ARG A 19 3.98 6.37 26.07
N ARG A 20 5.21 6.33 25.56
CA ARG A 20 6.26 5.38 25.97
C ARG A 20 5.82 3.91 25.93
N TRP A 21 4.97 3.55 24.96
CA TRP A 21 4.49 2.18 24.77
C TRP A 21 5.60 1.26 24.27
N ILE A 22 6.53 1.77 23.46
CA ILE A 22 7.65 1.02 22.89
C ILE A 22 8.93 1.87 22.96
N GLY A 23 10.06 1.26 23.33
CA GLY A 23 11.35 1.95 23.34
C GLY A 23 11.88 2.22 21.93
N GLU A 24 12.83 3.17 21.85
CA GLU A 24 13.42 3.67 20.62
C GLU A 24 14.02 2.55 19.74
N ARG A 25 14.91 1.73 20.32
CA ARG A 25 15.58 0.64 19.59
C ARG A 25 14.58 -0.35 19.01
N ARG A 26 13.54 -0.68 19.77
CA ARG A 26 12.52 -1.65 19.36
C ARG A 26 11.59 -1.08 18.30
N PHE A 27 11.24 0.20 18.38
CA PHE A 27 10.50 0.88 17.33
C PHE A 27 11.27 0.85 16.01
N LEU A 28 12.56 1.20 16.03
CA LEU A 28 13.41 1.16 14.83
C LEU A 28 13.59 -0.26 14.29
N HIS A 29 13.76 -1.26 15.16
CA HIS A 29 13.78 -2.68 14.75
C HIS A 29 12.47 -3.10 14.08
N ALA A 30 11.32 -2.75 14.66
CA ALA A 30 10.02 -3.05 14.09
C ALA A 30 9.83 -2.37 12.73
N LEU A 31 10.21 -1.09 12.62
CA LEU A 31 10.17 -0.34 11.38
C LEU A 31 11.02 -0.97 10.29
N ASN A 32 12.27 -1.33 10.61
CA ASN A 32 13.17 -2.01 9.68
C ASN A 32 12.59 -3.35 9.20
N TYR A 33 11.92 -4.09 10.09
CA TYR A 33 11.24 -5.33 9.71
C TYR A 33 10.05 -5.08 8.78
N CYS A 34 9.22 -4.08 9.07
CA CYS A 34 8.10 -3.70 8.20
C CYS A 34 8.57 -3.23 6.81
N MET A 35 9.74 -2.59 6.70
CA MET A 35 10.31 -2.22 5.40
C MET A 35 10.69 -3.44 4.52
N LEU A 36 10.88 -4.61 5.11
CA LEU A 36 11.14 -5.85 4.36
C LEU A 36 9.85 -6.53 3.88
N LEU A 37 8.71 -6.20 4.48
CA LEU A 37 7.43 -6.81 4.17
C LEU A 37 6.69 -6.04 3.06
N PRO A 38 6.00 -6.74 2.15
CA PRO A 38 5.17 -6.08 1.14
C PRO A 38 3.99 -5.34 1.79
N GLY A 39 3.88 -4.03 1.58
CA GLY A 39 2.73 -3.23 2.01
C GLY A 39 3.07 -1.86 2.62
N PRO A 40 2.05 -1.14 3.13
CA PRO A 40 2.22 0.18 3.75
C PRO A 40 2.89 0.07 5.12
N GLU A 41 4.14 0.55 5.21
CA GLU A 41 5.01 0.47 6.40
C GLU A 41 4.32 0.94 7.69
N ALA A 42 3.67 2.10 7.67
CA ALA A 42 3.01 2.68 8.86
C ALA A 42 1.86 1.79 9.39
N GLN A 43 1.07 1.21 8.49
CA GLN A 43 -0.03 0.31 8.87
C GLN A 43 0.51 -1.00 9.43
N GLN A 44 1.52 -1.60 8.78
CA GLN A 44 2.16 -2.81 9.28
C GLN A 44 2.78 -2.58 10.66
N LEU A 45 3.43 -1.44 10.87
CA LEU A 45 4.00 -1.05 12.16
C LEU A 45 2.91 -0.89 13.23
N ALA A 46 1.77 -0.27 12.88
CA ALA A 46 0.63 -0.13 13.79
C ALA A 46 0.05 -1.49 14.19
N ILE A 47 -0.13 -2.41 13.23
CA ILE A 47 -0.57 -3.79 13.46
C ILE A 47 0.43 -4.53 14.35
N TYR A 48 1.73 -4.40 14.07
CA TYR A 48 2.80 -5.05 14.83
C TYR A 48 2.85 -4.58 16.28
N ILE A 49 2.81 -3.26 16.52
CA ILE A 49 2.80 -2.70 17.87
C ILE A 49 1.50 -3.05 18.61
N GLY A 50 0.35 -2.99 17.93
CA GLY A 50 -0.92 -3.45 18.48
C GLY A 50 -0.89 -4.92 18.88
N TRP A 51 -0.25 -5.76 18.06
CA TRP A 51 -0.05 -7.18 18.36
C TRP A 51 0.86 -7.42 19.55
N LEU A 52 1.95 -6.66 19.68
CA LEU A 52 2.84 -6.75 20.85
C LEU A 52 2.12 -6.38 22.15
N LEU A 53 1.27 -5.34 22.13
CA LEU A 53 0.58 -4.86 23.32
C LEU A 53 -0.62 -5.74 23.72
N HIS A 54 -1.43 -6.19 22.75
CA HIS A 54 -2.70 -6.87 23.04
C HIS A 54 -2.94 -8.13 22.19
N ARG A 55 -1.87 -8.82 21.75
CA ARG A 55 -1.93 -10.06 20.98
C ARG A 55 -2.72 -9.87 19.67
N THR A 56 -3.31 -10.93 19.12
CA THR A 56 -4.04 -10.90 17.84
C THR A 56 -5.17 -9.87 17.81
N ALA A 57 -5.88 -9.66 18.93
CA ALA A 57 -6.95 -8.65 19.01
C ALA A 57 -6.41 -7.23 18.83
N GLY A 58 -5.28 -6.90 19.46
CA GLY A 58 -4.63 -5.60 19.31
C GLY A 58 -4.18 -5.32 17.89
N GLY A 59 -3.57 -6.31 17.23
CA GLY A 59 -3.15 -6.18 15.84
C GLY A 59 -4.32 -5.98 14.87
N LEU A 60 -5.42 -6.74 15.07
CA LEU A 60 -6.64 -6.59 14.27
C LEU A 60 -7.30 -5.23 14.46
N VAL A 61 -7.48 -4.78 15.71
CA VAL A 61 -8.08 -3.48 16.00
C VAL A 61 -7.24 -2.35 15.45
N ALA A 62 -5.91 -2.41 15.62
CA ALA A 62 -4.99 -1.41 15.08
C ALA A 62 -5.08 -1.34 13.54
N GLY A 63 -5.03 -2.49 12.85
CA GLY A 63 -5.13 -2.53 11.39
C GLY A 63 -6.47 -2.05 10.85
N ILE A 64 -7.58 -2.51 11.45
CA ILE A 64 -8.93 -2.13 11.02
C ILE A 64 -9.15 -0.63 11.25
N LEU A 65 -8.86 -0.11 12.44
CA LEU A 65 -9.06 1.31 12.74
C LEU A 65 -8.11 2.23 11.97
N PHE A 66 -6.97 1.73 11.49
CA PHE A 66 -6.07 2.48 10.62
C PHE A 66 -6.66 2.72 9.22
N VAL A 67 -7.38 1.74 8.68
CA VAL A 67 -7.88 1.76 7.29
C VAL A 67 -9.34 2.21 7.22
N LEU A 68 -10.18 1.76 8.16
CA LEU A 68 -11.63 1.96 8.15
C LEU A 68 -12.10 3.42 8.00
N PRO A 69 -11.58 4.42 8.75
CA PRO A 69 -12.06 5.80 8.60
C PRO A 69 -11.77 6.35 7.21
N GLY A 70 -10.57 6.14 6.68
CA GLY A 70 -10.21 6.52 5.32
C GLY A 70 -11.06 5.78 4.28
N ALA A 71 -11.31 4.49 4.50
CA ALA A 71 -12.14 3.68 3.60
C ALA A 71 -13.60 4.16 3.52
N LEU A 72 -14.19 4.57 4.65
CA LEU A 72 -15.54 5.13 4.68
C LEU A 72 -15.61 6.48 3.95
N VAL A 73 -14.63 7.35 4.19
CA VAL A 73 -14.51 8.64 3.48
C VAL A 73 -14.32 8.40 1.98
N MET A 74 -13.45 7.46 1.61
CA MET A 74 -13.18 7.13 0.21
C MET A 74 -14.42 6.56 -0.48
N LEU A 75 -15.20 5.71 0.19
CA LEU A 75 -16.45 5.19 -0.34
C LEU A 75 -17.47 6.31 -0.59
N ALA A 76 -17.59 7.25 0.35
CA ALA A 76 -18.47 8.41 0.23
C ALA A 76 -18.03 9.32 -0.94
N LEU A 77 -16.73 9.61 -1.05
CA LEU A 77 -16.17 10.41 -2.14
C LEU A 77 -16.32 9.72 -3.50
N SER A 78 -16.15 8.40 -3.57
CA SER A 78 -16.36 7.61 -4.79
C SER A 78 -17.84 7.64 -5.23
N SER A 79 -18.76 7.51 -4.27
CA SER A 79 -20.20 7.64 -4.52
C SER A 79 -20.56 9.05 -5.00
N LEU A 80 -20.00 10.09 -4.37
CA LEU A 80 -20.20 11.48 -4.78
C LEU A 80 -19.67 11.73 -6.19
N TYR A 81 -18.51 11.16 -6.53
CA TYR A 81 -17.89 11.27 -7.84
C TYR A 81 -18.81 10.76 -8.95
N VAL A 82 -19.40 9.57 -8.80
CA VAL A 82 -20.27 8.99 -9.85
C VAL A 82 -21.66 9.61 -9.90
N LEU A 83 -22.17 10.16 -8.79
CA LEU A 83 -23.52 10.74 -8.73
C LEU A 83 -23.56 12.22 -9.13
N TYR A 84 -22.50 12.98 -8.82
CA TYR A 84 -22.50 14.44 -8.95
C TYR A 84 -21.30 14.98 -9.73
N GLY A 85 -20.47 14.12 -10.32
CA GLY A 85 -19.28 14.53 -11.08
C GLY A 85 -19.57 15.51 -12.22
N ASP A 86 -20.76 15.43 -12.82
CA ASP A 86 -21.18 16.29 -13.94
C ASP A 86 -21.74 17.65 -13.50
N VAL A 87 -21.97 17.86 -12.20
CA VAL A 87 -22.46 19.15 -11.69
C VAL A 87 -21.34 20.19 -11.83
N PRO A 88 -21.55 21.33 -12.49
CA PRO A 88 -20.47 22.28 -12.81
C PRO A 88 -19.64 22.73 -11.61
N LEU A 89 -20.28 22.93 -10.46
CA LEU A 89 -19.60 23.29 -9.21
C LEU A 89 -18.70 22.16 -8.70
N VAL A 90 -19.18 20.92 -8.75
CA VAL A 90 -18.45 19.72 -8.32
C VAL A 90 -17.31 19.42 -9.29
N ALA A 91 -17.55 19.53 -10.59
CA ALA A 91 -16.53 19.42 -11.63
C ALA A 91 -15.40 20.46 -11.45
N ALA A 92 -15.75 21.72 -11.14
CA ALA A 92 -14.78 22.77 -10.86
C ALA A 92 -13.95 22.48 -9.60
N LEU A 93 -14.60 21.99 -8.53
CA LEU A 93 -13.92 21.57 -7.32
C LEU A 93 -12.95 20.40 -7.60
N PHE A 94 -13.41 19.37 -8.33
CA PHE A 94 -12.56 18.26 -8.74
C PHE A 94 -11.40 18.72 -9.62
N PHE A 95 -11.61 19.67 -10.52
CA PHE A 95 -10.52 20.24 -11.32
C PHE A 95 -9.45 20.90 -10.44
N GLY A 96 -9.86 21.66 -9.42
CA GLY A 96 -8.94 22.23 -8.43
C GLY A 96 -8.15 21.15 -7.67
N VAL A 97 -8.82 20.08 -7.26
CA VAL A 97 -8.18 18.91 -6.62
C VAL A 97 -7.20 18.24 -7.58
N LYS A 98 -7.56 18.00 -8.84
CA LYS A 98 -6.68 17.41 -9.87
C LYS A 98 -5.40 18.22 -10.04
N ALA A 99 -5.50 19.55 -10.08
CA ALA A 99 -4.34 20.44 -10.19
C ALA A 99 -3.41 20.33 -8.97
N ALA A 100 -3.97 20.32 -7.77
CA ALA A 100 -3.20 20.13 -6.53
C ALA A 100 -2.50 18.76 -6.50
N VAL A 101 -3.18 17.73 -6.98
CA VAL A 101 -2.69 16.35 -6.97
C VAL A 101 -1.59 16.15 -7.99
N LEU A 102 -1.71 16.75 -9.17
CA LEU A 102 -0.62 16.79 -10.13
C LEU A 102 0.63 17.42 -9.51
N ALA A 103 0.49 18.52 -8.77
CA ALA A 103 1.61 19.14 -8.07
C ALA A 103 2.21 18.21 -7.01
N ILE A 104 1.39 17.52 -6.21
CA ILE A 104 1.84 16.53 -5.21
C ILE A 104 2.55 15.34 -5.88
N VAL A 105 2.02 14.82 -6.99
CA VAL A 105 2.63 13.71 -7.73
C VAL A 105 3.98 14.14 -8.29
N VAL A 106 4.07 15.32 -8.91
CA VAL A 106 5.34 15.86 -9.40
C VAL A 106 6.34 16.02 -8.25
N GLU A 107 5.90 16.56 -7.12
CA GLU A 107 6.73 16.74 -5.92
C GLU A 107 7.22 15.39 -5.37
N ALA A 108 6.34 14.38 -5.31
CA ALA A 108 6.68 13.02 -4.91
C ALA A 108 7.69 12.38 -5.89
N VAL A 109 7.49 12.53 -7.20
CA VAL A 109 8.42 12.04 -8.22
C VAL A 109 9.79 12.69 -8.07
N VAL A 110 9.85 14.01 -7.89
CA VAL A 110 11.12 14.74 -7.68
C VAL A 110 11.79 14.29 -6.39
N ARG A 111 11.03 14.15 -5.31
CA ARG A 111 11.52 13.70 -3.99
C ARG A 111 12.11 12.28 -4.06
N ILE A 112 11.39 11.35 -4.69
CA ILE A 112 11.84 9.96 -4.89
C ILE A 112 13.05 9.93 -5.82
N SER A 113 13.03 10.67 -6.93
CA SER A 113 14.15 10.73 -7.89
C SER A 113 15.43 11.22 -7.24
N ARG A 114 15.37 12.27 -6.41
CA ARG A 114 16.55 12.76 -5.66
C ARG A 114 17.07 11.74 -4.64
N ARG A 115 16.19 10.91 -4.09
CA ARG A 115 16.57 9.86 -3.13
C ARG A 115 17.14 8.63 -3.83
N ALA A 116 16.58 8.22 -4.96
CA ALA A 116 16.94 6.99 -5.66
C ALA A 116 18.05 7.17 -6.71
N LEU A 117 18.07 8.28 -7.47
CA LEU A 117 18.99 8.50 -8.58
C LEU A 117 20.23 9.28 -8.10
N LYS A 118 21.22 8.56 -7.58
CA LYS A 118 22.45 9.17 -7.03
C LYS A 118 23.55 9.40 -8.04
N ASN A 119 23.56 8.66 -9.15
CA ASN A 119 24.61 8.74 -10.16
C ASN A 119 24.06 8.55 -11.58
N ARG A 120 24.93 8.75 -12.57
CA ARG A 120 24.58 8.62 -14.00
C ARG A 120 24.09 7.23 -14.38
N VAL A 121 24.58 6.18 -13.72
CA VAL A 121 24.16 4.80 -13.99
C VAL A 121 22.71 4.58 -13.57
N MET A 122 22.33 4.99 -12.36
CA MET A 122 20.95 4.93 -11.89
C MET A 122 20.00 5.74 -12.79
N VAL A 123 20.42 6.92 -13.24
CA VAL A 123 19.65 7.72 -14.21
C VAL A 123 19.50 6.98 -15.55
N SER A 124 20.55 6.34 -16.06
CA SER A 124 20.47 5.57 -17.31
C SER A 124 19.51 4.38 -17.21
N ILE A 125 19.49 3.68 -16.07
CA ILE A 125 18.54 2.60 -15.80
C ILE A 125 17.11 3.14 -15.77
N ALA A 126 16.89 4.28 -15.10
CA ALA A 126 15.57 4.91 -15.03
C ALA A 126 15.06 5.37 -16.41
N VAL A 127 15.94 5.96 -17.25
CA VAL A 127 15.60 6.34 -18.63
C VAL A 127 15.30 5.12 -19.49
N ALA A 128 16.11 4.05 -19.38
CA ALA A 128 15.88 2.80 -20.11
C ALA A 128 14.54 2.15 -19.69
N ALA A 129 14.24 2.12 -18.39
CA ALA A 129 12.96 1.64 -17.86
C ALA A 129 11.78 2.48 -18.40
N PHE A 130 11.92 3.80 -18.45
CA PHE A 130 10.92 4.70 -19.02
C PHE A 130 10.67 4.42 -20.51
N ILE A 131 11.72 4.25 -21.31
CA ILE A 131 11.58 3.90 -22.73
C ILE A 131 10.93 2.52 -22.90
N ALA A 132 11.32 1.54 -22.07
CA ALA A 132 10.76 0.20 -22.11
C ALA A 132 9.25 0.18 -21.84
N ILE A 133 8.78 0.93 -20.84
CA ILE A 133 7.35 0.99 -20.53
C ILE A 133 6.57 1.85 -21.52
N TYR A 134 7.10 3.01 -21.92
CA TYR A 134 6.37 3.99 -22.73
C TYR A 134 6.36 3.65 -24.22
N ALA A 135 7.51 3.29 -24.80
CA ALA A 135 7.63 3.05 -26.24
C ALA A 135 7.46 1.58 -26.62
N LEU A 136 7.93 0.67 -25.77
CA LEU A 136 7.95 -0.77 -26.06
C LEU A 136 6.81 -1.55 -25.38
N ASN A 137 5.99 -0.89 -24.55
CA ASN A 137 4.91 -1.50 -23.77
C ASN A 137 5.36 -2.74 -22.97
N VAL A 138 6.60 -2.73 -22.47
CA VAL A 138 7.15 -3.82 -21.67
C VAL A 138 6.40 -3.88 -20.33
N PRO A 139 5.93 -5.06 -19.87
CA PRO A 139 5.23 -5.17 -18.59
C PRO A 139 6.08 -4.68 -17.42
N PHE A 140 5.50 -3.83 -16.57
CA PHE A 140 6.18 -3.27 -15.39
C PHE A 140 6.88 -4.31 -14.49
N PRO A 141 6.30 -5.49 -14.17
CA PRO A 141 7.00 -6.50 -13.37
C PRO A 141 8.32 -6.98 -13.99
N LEU A 142 8.38 -7.07 -15.32
CA LEU A 142 9.59 -7.46 -16.03
C LEU A 142 10.65 -6.35 -15.94
N ILE A 143 10.23 -5.09 -16.03
CA ILE A 143 11.12 -3.93 -15.87
C ILE A 143 11.74 -3.93 -14.47
N VAL A 144 10.94 -4.14 -13.43
CA VAL A 144 11.43 -4.21 -12.05
C VAL A 144 12.42 -5.37 -11.88
N LEU A 145 12.13 -6.54 -12.45
CA LEU A 145 13.00 -7.72 -12.38
C LEU A 145 14.34 -7.45 -13.06
N LEU A 146 14.33 -6.87 -14.27
CA LEU A 146 15.55 -6.52 -15.00
C LEU A 146 16.34 -5.42 -14.30
N ALA A 147 15.67 -4.40 -13.74
CA ALA A 147 16.31 -3.36 -12.93
C ALA A 147 16.94 -3.93 -11.66
N GLY A 148 16.27 -4.86 -10.98
CA GLY A 148 16.81 -5.57 -9.82
C GLY A 148 18.02 -6.42 -10.17
N LEU A 149 17.96 -7.18 -11.28
CA LEU A 149 19.05 -8.03 -11.74
C LEU A 149 20.28 -7.21 -12.15
N THR A 150 20.08 -6.09 -12.85
CA THR A 150 21.16 -5.17 -13.22
C THR A 150 21.76 -4.47 -12.00
N GLY A 151 20.94 -4.10 -11.01
CA GLY A 151 21.42 -3.57 -9.73
C GLY A 151 22.25 -4.58 -8.94
N TRP A 152 21.79 -5.84 -8.87
CA TRP A 152 22.49 -6.91 -8.16
C TRP A 152 23.81 -7.32 -8.82
N LEU A 153 23.83 -7.44 -10.15
CA LEU A 153 25.08 -7.65 -10.90
C LEU A 153 26.00 -6.44 -10.76
N GLY A 154 25.44 -5.23 -10.80
CA GLY A 154 26.16 -3.97 -10.63
C GLY A 154 26.84 -3.84 -9.27
N ASP A 155 26.17 -4.23 -8.19
CA ASP A 155 26.73 -4.24 -6.84
C ASP A 155 27.92 -5.20 -6.70
N ARG A 156 27.89 -6.34 -7.40
CA ARG A 156 29.00 -7.30 -7.41
C ARG A 156 30.20 -6.86 -8.25
N ILE A 157 29.98 -6.13 -9.34
CA ILE A 157 31.04 -5.73 -10.28
C ILE A 157 31.63 -4.35 -9.92
N ALA A 158 30.78 -3.42 -9.46
CA ALA A 158 31.14 -2.05 -9.16
C ALA A 158 30.40 -1.54 -7.90
N PRO A 159 30.72 -2.07 -6.70
CA PRO A 159 30.01 -1.74 -5.45
C PRO A 159 29.99 -0.24 -5.14
N ALA A 160 31.04 0.50 -5.52
CA ALA A 160 31.10 1.96 -5.33
C ALA A 160 30.00 2.75 -6.08
N LEU A 161 29.38 2.17 -7.12
CA LEU A 161 28.30 2.79 -7.89
C LEU A 161 26.90 2.32 -7.46
N PHE A 162 26.80 1.21 -6.72
CA PHE A 162 25.53 0.54 -6.42
C PHE A 162 25.24 0.35 -4.92
N SER A 163 26.23 0.51 -4.03
CA SER A 163 26.03 0.38 -2.58
C SER A 163 25.13 1.51 -2.05
N GLY A 164 23.94 1.16 -1.57
CA GLY A 164 23.05 2.09 -0.87
C GLY A 164 23.57 2.43 0.53
N SER A 165 23.33 3.65 1.00
CA SER A 165 23.66 4.05 2.39
C SER A 165 22.92 3.16 3.39
N ALA A 166 23.63 2.23 4.03
CA ALA A 166 23.14 1.52 5.20
C ALA A 166 22.80 2.54 6.29
N HIS A 167 21.51 2.69 6.59
CA HIS A 167 21.06 3.49 7.73
C HIS A 167 21.03 2.58 8.97
N GLY A 168 21.90 2.89 9.91
CA GLY A 168 21.93 2.27 11.24
C GLY A 168 23.03 2.91 12.06
N LYS A 169 22.76 4.08 12.65
CA LYS A 169 23.59 4.59 13.75
C LYS A 169 23.00 4.02 15.04
N ASP A 170 23.76 3.15 15.69
CA ASP A 170 23.41 2.43 16.92
C ASP A 170 23.44 3.28 18.22
N ASP A 171 23.62 4.61 18.10
CA ASP A 171 23.74 5.53 19.24
C ASP A 171 22.47 6.37 19.43
N VAL A 172 21.34 5.72 19.67
CA VAL A 172 20.14 6.40 20.18
C VAL A 172 19.98 6.09 21.67
N ALA A 173 19.80 7.15 22.48
CA ALA A 173 19.59 7.04 23.92
C ALA A 173 18.38 6.15 24.19
N ASP A 174 18.63 5.00 24.82
CA ASP A 174 17.64 3.94 24.97
C ASP A 174 16.88 4.14 26.29
N PHE A 175 15.59 4.47 26.19
CA PHE A 175 14.67 4.33 27.32
C PHE A 175 13.81 3.07 27.08
N LYS A 176 13.54 2.34 28.17
CA LYS A 176 12.69 1.14 28.11
C LYS A 176 11.21 1.54 28.06
N GLY A 177 10.52 1.18 26.98
CA GLY A 177 9.07 1.35 26.87
C GLY A 177 8.30 0.23 27.56
N ALA A 178 6.97 0.37 27.60
CA ALA A 178 6.09 -0.64 28.21
C ALA A 178 6.31 -2.06 27.65
N VAL A 179 6.47 -2.19 26.33
CA VAL A 179 6.78 -3.48 25.68
C VAL A 179 8.13 -4.05 26.15
N ASP A 180 9.15 -3.22 26.33
CA ASP A 180 10.46 -3.68 26.83
C ASP A 180 10.34 -4.24 28.24
N LEU A 181 9.56 -3.59 29.10
CA LEU A 181 9.26 -4.08 30.45
C LEU A 181 8.45 -5.38 30.43
N MET A 182 7.49 -5.53 29.50
CA MET A 182 6.73 -6.77 29.33
C MET A 182 7.63 -7.94 28.89
N PHE A 183 8.67 -7.67 28.07
CA PHE A 183 9.68 -8.67 27.72
C PHE A 183 10.48 -9.11 28.95
N GLU A 184 10.92 -8.17 29.77
CA GLU A 184 11.67 -8.45 31.01
C GLU A 184 10.84 -9.23 32.04
N ARG A 185 9.55 -8.92 32.13
CA ARG A 185 8.58 -9.66 32.97
C ARG A 185 8.17 -11.02 32.40
N GLY A 186 8.56 -11.35 31.16
CA GLY A 186 8.21 -12.61 30.51
C GLY A 186 6.73 -12.71 30.08
N GLU A 187 6.01 -11.60 30.02
CA GLU A 187 4.55 -11.52 29.74
C GLU A 187 4.24 -11.77 28.24
N LEU A 188 5.26 -11.70 27.37
CA LEU A 188 5.13 -11.81 25.91
C LEU A 188 5.36 -13.24 25.39
N ALA A 189 4.74 -14.23 26.04
CA ALA A 189 4.84 -15.64 25.63
C ALA A 189 4.41 -15.90 24.17
N HIS A 190 3.52 -15.07 23.63
CA HIS A 190 3.01 -15.17 22.26
C HIS A 190 3.99 -14.73 21.17
N VAL A 191 5.10 -14.07 21.54
CA VAL A 191 6.14 -13.64 20.60
C VAL A 191 7.20 -14.74 20.39
N LYS A 192 7.22 -15.77 21.26
CA LYS A 192 8.20 -16.86 21.16
C LYS A 192 7.90 -17.72 19.93
N PRO A 193 8.82 -17.81 18.96
CA PRO A 193 8.60 -18.64 17.79
C PRO A 193 8.51 -20.11 18.20
N THR A 194 7.57 -20.85 17.61
CA THR A 194 7.47 -22.30 17.79
C THR A 194 7.27 -22.92 16.43
N ARG A 195 7.81 -24.12 16.22
CA ARG A 195 7.71 -24.87 14.95
C ARG A 195 6.28 -25.03 14.40
N TRP A 196 5.27 -24.92 15.26
CA TRP A 196 3.86 -25.06 14.92
C TRP A 196 3.13 -23.73 14.66
N HIS A 197 3.71 -22.59 15.06
CA HIS A 197 3.06 -21.30 14.87
C HIS A 197 2.95 -20.93 13.39
N ALA A 198 4.05 -21.04 12.63
CA ALA A 198 4.06 -20.74 11.21
C ALA A 198 3.05 -21.58 10.39
N PRO A 199 3.05 -22.93 10.44
CA PRO A 199 2.10 -23.73 9.65
C PRO A 199 0.65 -23.53 10.10
N ARG A 200 0.39 -23.33 11.40
CA ARG A 200 -0.96 -23.05 11.90
C ARG A 200 -1.48 -21.70 11.42
N THR A 201 -0.64 -20.67 11.45
CA THR A 201 -0.97 -19.34 10.91
C THR A 201 -1.30 -19.46 9.43
N VAL A 202 -0.46 -20.11 8.62
CA VAL A 202 -0.73 -20.31 7.19
C VAL A 202 -2.05 -21.08 6.98
N ALA A 203 -2.29 -22.16 7.72
CA ALA A 203 -3.50 -22.96 7.59
C ALA A 203 -4.80 -22.20 7.93
N ILE A 204 -4.74 -21.18 8.79
CA ILE A 204 -5.89 -20.35 9.15
C ILE A 204 -6.06 -19.18 8.16
N TRP A 205 -4.98 -18.45 7.89
CA TRP A 205 -5.05 -17.21 7.14
C TRP A 205 -5.13 -17.43 5.62
N LEU A 206 -4.54 -18.50 5.08
CA LEU A 206 -4.58 -18.78 3.65
C LEU A 206 -6.00 -19.10 3.16
N PRO A 207 -6.79 -19.99 3.80
CA PRO A 207 -8.19 -20.20 3.41
C PRO A 207 -9.07 -18.99 3.68
N LEU A 208 -8.78 -18.22 4.74
CA LEU A 208 -9.54 -16.98 5.02
C LEU A 208 -9.33 -15.96 3.90
N TRP A 209 -8.10 -15.81 3.40
CA TRP A 209 -7.79 -14.87 2.33
C TRP A 209 -8.25 -15.35 0.95
N LEU A 210 -7.91 -16.59 0.55
CA LEU A 210 -8.25 -17.15 -0.77
C LEU A 210 -9.69 -17.65 -0.86
N GLY A 211 -10.30 -18.07 0.24
CA GLY A 211 -11.65 -18.64 0.28
C GLY A 211 -12.69 -17.75 -0.40
N PRO A 212 -12.81 -16.46 -0.03
CA PRO A 212 -13.73 -15.54 -0.70
C PRO A 212 -13.43 -15.34 -2.19
N VAL A 213 -12.16 -15.37 -2.61
CA VAL A 213 -11.77 -15.28 -4.04
C VAL A 213 -12.26 -16.51 -4.79
N LEU A 214 -12.01 -17.70 -4.24
CA LEU A 214 -12.39 -18.97 -4.85
C LEU A 214 -13.92 -19.16 -4.88
N LEU A 215 -14.62 -18.73 -3.83
CA LEU A 215 -16.09 -18.76 -3.79
C LEU A 215 -16.69 -17.85 -4.85
N ILE A 216 -16.22 -16.59 -4.96
CA ILE A 216 -16.71 -15.66 -5.98
C ILE A 216 -16.40 -16.21 -7.38
N TRP A 217 -15.20 -16.73 -7.60
CA TRP A 217 -14.82 -17.37 -8.86
C TRP A 217 -15.72 -18.55 -9.20
N TRP A 218 -16.05 -19.39 -8.22
CA TRP A 218 -16.93 -20.54 -8.39
C TRP A 218 -18.34 -20.15 -8.83
N PHE A 219 -18.90 -19.07 -8.26
CA PHE A 219 -20.26 -18.63 -8.57
C PHE A 219 -20.37 -17.71 -9.80
N THR A 220 -19.37 -16.87 -10.05
CA THR A 220 -19.46 -15.82 -11.07
C THR A 220 -18.61 -16.08 -12.31
N GLY A 221 -17.68 -17.04 -12.25
CA GLY A 221 -16.78 -17.41 -13.34
C GLY A 221 -15.56 -16.50 -13.48
N SER A 222 -14.66 -16.83 -14.41
CA SER A 222 -13.39 -16.13 -14.63
C SER A 222 -13.52 -14.76 -15.29
N ALA A 223 -14.57 -14.54 -16.10
CA ALA A 223 -14.81 -13.31 -16.84
C ALA A 223 -15.62 -12.27 -16.03
N SER A 224 -15.99 -12.58 -14.80
CA SER A 224 -16.74 -11.64 -13.96
C SER A 224 -15.82 -10.60 -13.34
N VAL A 225 -16.24 -9.34 -13.37
CA VAL A 225 -15.53 -8.22 -12.71
C VAL A 225 -15.22 -8.53 -11.23
N TRP A 226 -16.10 -9.28 -10.54
CA TRP A 226 -15.93 -9.67 -9.13
C TRP A 226 -14.72 -10.57 -8.92
N THR A 227 -14.55 -11.53 -9.82
CA THR A 227 -13.40 -12.43 -9.87
C THR A 227 -12.16 -11.67 -10.30
N GLU A 228 -12.25 -10.80 -11.31
CA GLU A 228 -11.08 -10.06 -11.79
C GLU A 228 -10.51 -9.14 -10.72
N ILE A 229 -11.36 -8.35 -10.03
CA ILE A 229 -10.98 -7.53 -8.88
C ILE A 229 -10.33 -8.42 -7.82
N GLY A 230 -11.01 -9.50 -7.40
CA GLY A 230 -10.49 -10.39 -6.35
C GLY A 230 -9.14 -11.00 -6.71
N ARG A 231 -9.00 -11.55 -7.92
CA ARG A 231 -7.76 -12.18 -8.40
C ARG A 231 -6.64 -11.15 -8.54
N PHE A 232 -6.93 -9.99 -9.10
CA PHE A 232 -5.94 -8.95 -9.36
C PHE A 232 -5.37 -8.39 -8.06
N PHE A 233 -6.23 -7.96 -7.12
CA PHE A 233 -5.77 -7.37 -5.86
C PHE A 233 -5.11 -8.41 -4.95
N SER A 234 -5.61 -9.66 -4.92
CA SER A 234 -4.94 -10.74 -4.18
C SER A 234 -3.57 -11.09 -4.78
N LEU A 235 -3.42 -11.12 -6.11
CA LEU A 235 -2.10 -11.31 -6.70
C LEU A 235 -1.19 -10.14 -6.32
N MET A 236 -1.68 -8.90 -6.45
CA MET A 236 -0.93 -7.71 -6.09
C MET A 236 -0.45 -7.71 -4.64
N ALA A 237 -1.24 -8.19 -3.68
CA ALA A 237 -0.81 -8.29 -2.29
C ALA A 237 0.46 -9.16 -2.09
N VAL A 238 0.70 -10.13 -2.98
CA VAL A 238 1.86 -11.04 -2.91
C VAL A 238 3.07 -10.53 -3.70
N VAL A 239 2.85 -9.87 -4.85
CA VAL A 239 3.93 -9.38 -5.73
C VAL A 239 4.29 -7.91 -5.55
N THR A 240 3.65 -7.21 -4.62
CA THR A 240 3.93 -5.80 -4.32
C THR A 240 5.23 -5.63 -3.54
N PHE A 241 6.29 -5.20 -4.21
CA PHE A 241 7.53 -4.74 -3.57
C PHE A 241 7.84 -3.31 -4.01
N GLY A 242 8.47 -2.51 -3.14
CA GLY A 242 8.92 -1.14 -3.51
C GLY A 242 8.00 0.02 -3.10
N GLY A 243 7.13 -0.21 -2.10
CA GLY A 243 6.29 0.84 -1.51
C GLY A 243 5.03 1.16 -2.32
N ALA A 244 4.13 1.96 -1.72
CA ALA A 244 2.81 2.25 -2.29
C ALA A 244 2.87 2.81 -3.72
N TYR A 245 3.86 3.64 -4.06
CA TYR A 245 3.93 4.31 -5.36
C TYR A 245 4.19 3.38 -6.55
N ALA A 246 5.04 2.35 -6.39
CA ALA A 246 5.34 1.40 -7.46
C ALA A 246 4.10 0.59 -7.85
N VAL A 247 3.33 0.18 -6.84
CA VAL A 247 2.08 -0.56 -6.97
C VAL A 247 1.03 0.28 -7.68
N LEU A 248 0.89 1.54 -7.28
CA LEU A 248 -0.10 2.44 -7.82
C LEU A 248 0.09 2.69 -9.32
N ALA A 249 1.35 2.84 -9.77
CA ALA A 249 1.64 3.00 -11.19
C ALA A 249 1.20 1.76 -12.00
N TYR A 250 1.48 0.56 -11.49
CA TYR A 250 1.04 -0.67 -12.13
C TYR A 250 -0.48 -0.83 -12.13
N VAL A 251 -1.14 -0.58 -11.00
CA VAL A 251 -2.60 -0.68 -10.91
C VAL A 251 -3.28 0.35 -11.82
N ALA A 252 -2.76 1.57 -11.89
CA ALA A 252 -3.22 2.60 -12.83
C ALA A 252 -3.18 2.10 -14.27
N GLN A 253 -2.04 1.54 -14.67
CA GLN A 253 -1.86 1.01 -16.01
C GLN A 253 -2.82 -0.16 -16.28
N ALA A 254 -2.88 -1.15 -15.37
CA ALA A 254 -3.72 -2.32 -15.54
C ALA A 254 -5.21 -1.96 -15.57
N ALA A 255 -5.66 -1.06 -14.67
CA ALA A 255 -7.06 -0.64 -14.59
C ALA A 255 -7.53 0.10 -15.85
N VAL A 256 -6.66 0.87 -16.50
CA VAL A 256 -7.00 1.62 -17.72
C VAL A 256 -6.79 0.77 -18.99
N GLN A 257 -5.62 0.14 -19.13
CA GLN A 257 -5.20 -0.49 -20.39
C GLN A 257 -5.60 -1.97 -20.48
N SER A 258 -5.50 -2.72 -19.38
CA SER A 258 -5.70 -4.18 -19.40
C SER A 258 -7.15 -4.57 -19.12
N PHE A 259 -7.75 -3.96 -18.10
CA PHE A 259 -9.10 -4.31 -17.64
C PHE A 259 -10.18 -3.34 -18.12
N GLY A 260 -9.82 -2.13 -18.54
CA GLY A 260 -10.80 -1.10 -18.93
C GLY A 260 -11.75 -0.67 -17.80
N TRP A 261 -11.36 -0.89 -16.54
CA TRP A 261 -12.13 -0.47 -15.38
C TRP A 261 -12.20 1.05 -15.26
N LEU A 262 -11.10 1.74 -15.56
CA LEU A 262 -10.98 3.19 -15.50
C LEU A 262 -10.78 3.80 -16.89
N ALA A 263 -11.38 4.98 -17.10
CA ALA A 263 -11.10 5.84 -18.23
C ALA A 263 -9.80 6.63 -18.00
N PRO A 264 -9.16 7.12 -19.07
CA PRO A 264 -7.97 7.96 -18.94
C PRO A 264 -8.22 9.17 -18.03
N GLY A 265 -7.36 9.35 -17.02
CA GLY A 265 -7.47 10.46 -16.07
C GLY A 265 -8.22 10.14 -14.78
N GLU A 266 -9.11 9.14 -14.74
CA GLU A 266 -9.87 8.81 -13.52
C GLU A 266 -8.99 8.30 -12.39
N MET A 267 -7.85 7.68 -12.71
CA MET A 267 -6.89 7.29 -11.68
C MET A 267 -6.30 8.51 -10.96
N VAL A 268 -6.10 9.63 -11.68
CA VAL A 268 -5.64 10.89 -11.07
C VAL A 268 -6.72 11.47 -10.17
N ASP A 269 -7.99 11.35 -10.56
CA ASP A 269 -9.13 11.77 -9.75
C ASP A 269 -9.19 10.96 -8.45
N GLY A 270 -9.12 9.64 -8.56
CA GLY A 270 -9.07 8.74 -7.41
C GLY A 270 -7.87 9.02 -6.50
N LEU A 271 -6.69 9.27 -7.07
CA LEU A 271 -5.51 9.64 -6.28
C LEU A 271 -5.76 10.95 -5.52
N GLY A 272 -6.44 11.90 -6.17
CA GLY A 272 -6.79 13.16 -5.56
C GLY A 272 -7.76 13.05 -4.41
N LEU A 273 -8.77 12.20 -4.56
CA LEU A 273 -9.66 11.85 -3.46
C LEU A 273 -8.87 11.22 -2.31
N ALA A 274 -8.00 10.24 -2.60
CA ALA A 274 -7.24 9.52 -1.58
C ALA A 274 -6.30 10.43 -0.77
N GLU A 275 -5.63 11.40 -1.39
CA GLU A 275 -4.75 12.37 -0.70
C GLU A 275 -5.52 13.30 0.25
N THR A 276 -6.82 13.50 0.03
CA THR A 276 -7.69 14.26 0.95
C THR A 276 -8.25 13.42 2.10
N THR A 277 -8.09 12.09 2.05
CA THR A 277 -8.60 11.19 3.09
C THR A 277 -7.57 10.93 4.19
N PRO A 278 -8.01 10.76 5.46
CA PRO A 278 -7.16 10.26 6.51
C PRO A 278 -6.89 8.76 6.28
N GLY A 279 -5.65 8.38 5.96
CA GLY A 279 -5.31 6.98 5.81
C GLY A 279 -4.08 6.73 4.94
N PRO A 280 -3.80 5.47 4.60
CA PRO A 280 -2.76 5.13 3.64
C PRO A 280 -3.21 5.49 2.22
N LEU A 281 -2.29 6.03 1.41
CA LEU A 281 -2.54 6.40 0.01
C LEU A 281 -3.09 5.24 -0.83
N ILE A 282 -2.81 4.00 -0.42
CA ILE A 282 -3.32 2.78 -1.04
C ILE A 282 -4.85 2.71 -1.08
N LEU A 283 -5.58 3.52 -0.30
CA LEU A 283 -7.04 3.63 -0.38
C LEU A 283 -7.57 4.07 -1.74
N VAL A 284 -6.74 4.66 -2.62
CA VAL A 284 -7.12 4.87 -4.03
C VAL A 284 -7.51 3.57 -4.73
N LEU A 285 -6.96 2.42 -4.33
CA LEU A 285 -7.35 1.11 -4.87
C LEU A 285 -8.84 0.79 -4.63
N GLN A 286 -9.40 1.32 -3.55
CA GLN A 286 -10.82 1.22 -3.25
C GLN A 286 -11.69 1.94 -4.29
N PHE A 287 -11.24 3.10 -4.77
CA PHE A 287 -11.90 3.81 -5.86
C PHE A 287 -11.82 3.02 -7.17
N VAL A 288 -10.67 2.41 -7.47
CA VAL A 288 -10.52 1.55 -8.65
C VAL A 288 -11.54 0.41 -8.63
N GLY A 289 -11.64 -0.30 -7.50
CA GLY A 289 -12.63 -1.37 -7.32
C GLY A 289 -14.08 -0.90 -7.37
N PHE A 290 -14.35 0.30 -6.81
CA PHE A 290 -15.66 0.92 -6.86
C PHE A 290 -16.09 1.18 -8.31
N ILE A 291 -15.27 1.89 -9.10
CA ILE A 291 -15.62 2.23 -10.48
C ILE A 291 -15.73 0.97 -11.35
N ALA A 292 -14.83 0.01 -11.16
CA ALA A 292 -14.87 -1.27 -11.86
C ALA A 292 -16.21 -1.98 -11.68
N ALA A 293 -16.66 -2.16 -10.44
CA ALA A 293 -17.91 -2.83 -10.12
C ALA A 293 -19.15 -1.98 -10.40
N PHE A 294 -19.06 -0.65 -10.27
CA PHE A 294 -20.14 0.29 -10.61
C PHE A 294 -20.48 0.22 -12.10
N ARG A 295 -19.47 0.20 -12.98
CA ARG A 295 -19.66 0.10 -14.44
C ARG A 295 -20.13 -1.28 -14.90
N HIS A 296 -19.74 -2.32 -14.17
CA HIS A 296 -20.06 -3.71 -14.48
C HIS A 296 -21.02 -4.30 -13.43
N SER A 297 -22.03 -3.53 -13.03
CA SER A 297 -22.95 -3.92 -11.95
C SER A 297 -23.83 -5.13 -12.29
N GLY A 298 -23.98 -5.44 -13.58
CA GLY A 298 -24.82 -6.52 -14.06
C GLY A 298 -26.28 -6.28 -13.67
N SER A 299 -26.83 -7.14 -12.83
CA SER A 299 -28.21 -7.02 -12.31
C SER A 299 -28.31 -6.26 -10.98
N LEU A 300 -27.18 -5.91 -10.36
CA LEU A 300 -27.17 -5.15 -9.11
C LEU A 300 -27.32 -3.66 -9.37
N ASP A 301 -27.89 -2.96 -8.40
CA ASP A 301 -27.85 -1.49 -8.37
C ASP A 301 -26.38 -1.02 -8.47
N PRO A 302 -26.05 -0.06 -9.35
CA PRO A 302 -24.68 0.37 -9.57
C PRO A 302 -23.95 0.86 -8.32
N LEU A 303 -24.64 1.56 -7.41
CA LEU A 303 -24.01 2.04 -6.16
C LEU A 303 -23.74 0.90 -5.19
N VAL A 304 -24.66 -0.06 -5.11
CA VAL A 304 -24.45 -1.29 -4.32
C VAL A 304 -23.28 -2.08 -4.91
N ALA A 305 -23.23 -2.23 -6.23
CA ALA A 305 -22.16 -2.94 -6.90
C ALA A 305 -20.80 -2.24 -6.67
N GLY A 306 -20.74 -0.92 -6.84
CA GLY A 306 -19.56 -0.13 -6.53
C GLY A 306 -19.12 -0.28 -5.08
N SER A 307 -20.05 -0.24 -4.12
CA SER A 307 -19.75 -0.40 -2.70
C SER A 307 -19.18 -1.78 -2.37
N LEU A 308 -19.73 -2.84 -2.97
CA LEU A 308 -19.20 -4.19 -2.84
C LEU A 308 -17.82 -4.34 -3.50
N GLY A 309 -17.60 -3.70 -4.65
CA GLY A 309 -16.30 -3.63 -5.33
C GLY A 309 -15.24 -2.96 -4.46
N ALA A 310 -15.58 -1.82 -3.85
CA ALA A 310 -14.76 -1.13 -2.87
C ALA A 310 -14.41 -2.03 -1.66
N LEU A 311 -15.40 -2.65 -1.03
CA LEU A 311 -15.17 -3.59 0.08
C LEU A 311 -14.28 -4.76 -0.33
N ARG A 312 -14.45 -5.25 -1.55
CA ARG A 312 -13.68 -6.37 -2.08
C ARG A 312 -12.19 -6.04 -2.22
N THR A 313 -11.87 -4.83 -2.65
CA THR A 313 -10.47 -4.38 -2.76
C THR A 313 -9.76 -4.24 -1.41
N LEU A 314 -10.49 -3.88 -0.35
CA LEU A 314 -9.91 -3.79 1.00
C LEU A 314 -9.55 -5.16 1.58
N TRP A 315 -10.18 -6.23 1.10
CA TRP A 315 -9.87 -7.61 1.48
C TRP A 315 -8.66 -8.18 0.74
N GLY A 316 -8.28 -7.57 -0.39
CA GLY A 316 -7.29 -8.04 -1.35
C GLY A 316 -5.87 -8.04 -0.83
#